data_AF-A0A3D4A5E1-F1
#
_entry.id   AF-A0A3D4A5E1-F1
#
_cell.length_a   1.000
_cell.length_b   1.000
_cell.length_c   1.000
_cell.angle_alpha   90.00
_cell.angle_beta   90.00
_cell.angle_gamma   90.00
#
_symmetry.space_group_name_H-M   'P 1'
#
loop_
_entity.id
_entity.type
_entity.pdbx_description
1 polymer ?
#
loop_
_entity_poly.entity_id
_entity_poly.type
_entity_poly.pdbx_seq_one_letter_code
_entity_poly.pdbx_strand_id
1 'polypeptide(L)'
;MFSGPDQMAATMNRIAANYSGARQIKHTYPALATVRLALNVAACDQQPLVIVRSSSEDERQQCKSKLTKYAWSDFRGQFTFAESKSDTELVSLKGINKQSNIIVVDPDPYGQTGVVLSQLDSSATDDEISDALNLALLTHQERTSEAPVHITNGRRRGIFWKTQIPVTDPGRGGPAPNQRRRP
;
A
#
# COMPACT_ATOMS: atom_id res chain seq x y z
N MET A 1 7.79 -15.93 41.31
CA MET A 1 9.09 -15.23 41.48
C MET A 1 10.18 -16.27 41.25
N PHE A 2 11.17 -16.02 40.39
CA PHE A 2 12.25 -16.98 40.14
C PHE A 2 13.23 -16.99 41.33
N SER A 3 13.75 -18.16 41.69
CA SER A 3 14.64 -18.32 42.86
C SER A 3 16.10 -17.93 42.59
N GLY A 4 16.45 -17.64 41.33
CA GLY A 4 17.79 -17.18 40.95
C GLY A 4 17.92 -17.00 39.43
N PRO A 5 19.01 -16.37 38.97
CA PRO A 5 19.25 -16.08 37.55
C PRO A 5 19.33 -17.34 36.68
N ASP A 6 19.89 -18.44 37.20
CA ASP A 6 19.99 -19.71 36.46
C ASP A 6 18.62 -20.34 36.20
N GLN A 7 17.71 -20.24 37.19
CA GLN A 7 16.35 -20.76 37.05
C GLN A 7 15.53 -19.91 36.07
N MET A 8 15.75 -18.60 36.05
CA MET A 8 15.18 -17.71 35.06
C MET A 8 15.69 -18.04 33.65
N ALA A 9 17.01 -18.19 33.47
CA ALA A 9 17.62 -18.55 32.19
C ALA A 9 17.14 -19.91 31.66
N ALA A 10 17.08 -20.93 32.52
CA ALA A 10 16.54 -22.25 32.16
C ALA A 10 15.06 -22.17 31.74
N THR A 11 14.27 -21.33 32.43
CA THR A 11 12.86 -21.11 32.07
C THR A 11 12.73 -20.38 30.74
N MET A 12 13.55 -19.35 30.48
CA MET A 12 13.57 -18.65 29.21
C MET A 12 13.99 -19.56 28.04
N ASN A 13 15.00 -20.42 28.24
CA ASN A 13 15.41 -21.39 27.24
C ASN A 13 14.31 -22.43 26.95
N ARG A 14 13.58 -22.89 27.98
CA ARG A 14 12.44 -23.79 27.82
C ARG A 14 11.28 -23.12 27.07
N ILE A 15 11.00 -21.84 27.35
CA ILE A 15 10.00 -21.07 26.62
C ILE A 15 10.44 -20.90 25.16
N ALA A 16 11.71 -20.53 24.94
CA ALA A 16 12.27 -20.37 23.60
C ALA A 16 12.22 -21.66 22.78
N ALA A 17 12.43 -22.83 23.40
CA ALA A 17 12.33 -24.14 22.73
C ALA A 17 10.91 -24.45 22.19
N ASN A 18 9.87 -23.84 22.75
CA ASN A 18 8.50 -23.97 22.23
C ASN A 18 8.26 -23.14 20.96
N TYR A 19 9.16 -22.20 20.66
CA TYR A 19 9.19 -21.46 19.42
C TYR A 19 10.24 -22.09 18.52
N SER A 20 9.84 -23.04 17.67
CA SER A 20 10.74 -23.61 16.68
C SER A 20 11.33 -22.49 15.82
N GLY A 21 12.65 -22.53 15.63
CA GLY A 21 13.39 -21.56 14.84
C GLY A 21 12.75 -21.33 13.46
N ALA A 22 12.81 -20.07 13.03
CA ALA A 22 12.25 -19.49 11.80
C ALA A 22 11.65 -20.50 10.81
N ARG A 23 10.34 -20.71 10.91
CA ARG A 23 9.57 -21.27 9.78
C ARG A 23 9.85 -20.39 8.57
N GLN A 24 10.26 -20.98 7.44
CA GLN A 24 10.44 -20.21 6.21
C GLN A 24 9.10 -19.52 5.88
N ILE A 25 9.08 -18.20 6.03
CA ILE A 25 7.90 -17.39 5.75
C ILE A 25 7.84 -17.24 4.24
N LYS A 26 6.85 -17.87 3.62
CA LYS A 26 6.57 -17.63 2.20
C LYS A 26 6.06 -16.20 2.06
N HIS A 27 6.92 -15.32 1.55
CA HIS A 27 6.55 -13.95 1.24
C HIS A 27 5.45 -13.94 0.17
N THR A 28 4.37 -13.21 0.46
CA THR A 28 3.25 -13.00 -0.45
C THR A 28 3.27 -11.55 -0.92
N TYR A 29 2.77 -11.29 -2.13
CA TYR A 29 2.59 -9.93 -2.64
C TYR A 29 1.71 -9.13 -1.65
N PRO A 30 2.22 -8.04 -1.04
CA PRO A 30 1.55 -7.34 0.06
C PRO A 30 0.50 -6.35 -0.48
N ALA A 31 -0.44 -6.85 -1.29
CA ALA A 31 -1.48 -6.01 -1.90
C ALA A 31 -2.55 -5.57 -0.91
N LEU A 32 -2.94 -4.30 -1.01
CA LEU A 32 -4.19 -3.80 -0.46
C LEU A 32 -5.38 -4.22 -1.32
N ALA A 33 -6.56 -4.25 -0.71
CA ALA A 33 -7.76 -4.87 -1.27
C ALA A 33 -8.29 -4.21 -2.56
N THR A 34 -8.04 -2.91 -2.76
CA THR A 34 -8.52 -2.13 -3.92
C THR A 34 -7.52 -1.03 -4.26
N VAL A 35 -7.46 -0.60 -5.53
CA VAL A 35 -6.60 0.51 -5.97
C VAL A 35 -6.98 1.81 -5.25
N ARG A 36 -8.28 2.07 -5.06
CA ARG A 36 -8.76 3.26 -4.34
C ARG A 36 -8.23 3.32 -2.91
N LEU A 37 -8.26 2.20 -2.18
CA LEU A 37 -7.71 2.13 -0.83
C LEU A 37 -6.19 2.35 -0.87
N ALA A 38 -5.52 1.72 -1.81
CA ALA A 38 -4.08 1.80 -1.93
C ALA A 38 -3.58 3.21 -2.28
N LEU A 39 -4.29 3.95 -3.13
CA LEU A 39 -4.00 5.36 -3.41
C LEU A 39 -4.08 6.22 -2.15
N ASN A 40 -5.08 5.97 -1.30
CA ASN A 40 -5.23 6.70 -0.05
C ASN A 40 -4.11 6.37 0.95
N VAL A 41 -3.79 5.09 1.12
CA VAL A 41 -2.70 4.66 2.01
C VAL A 41 -1.36 5.20 1.52
N ALA A 42 -1.06 5.05 0.23
CA ALA A 42 0.15 5.58 -0.39
C ALA A 42 0.29 7.10 -0.20
N ALA A 43 -0.80 7.86 -0.34
CA ALA A 43 -0.80 9.30 -0.09
C ALA A 43 -0.53 9.66 1.38
N CYS A 44 -1.12 8.91 2.31
CA CYS A 44 -0.93 9.12 3.75
C CYS A 44 0.50 8.79 4.20
N ASP A 45 1.06 7.71 3.66
CA ASP A 45 2.40 7.23 4.00
C ASP A 45 3.51 7.96 3.20
N GLN A 46 3.13 8.79 2.23
CA GLN A 46 4.03 9.52 1.33
C GLN A 46 4.95 8.57 0.56
N GLN A 47 4.32 7.59 -0.08
CA GLN A 47 5.00 6.56 -0.83
C GLN A 47 4.42 6.44 -2.24
N PRO A 48 5.22 6.06 -3.24
CA PRO A 48 4.66 5.65 -4.52
C PRO A 48 3.82 4.38 -4.36
N LEU A 49 2.85 4.25 -5.25
CA LEU A 49 1.96 3.09 -5.35
C LEU A 49 2.35 2.23 -6.54
N VAL A 50 2.56 0.94 -6.33
CA VAL A 50 2.73 -0.06 -7.39
C VAL A 50 1.42 -0.81 -7.59
N ILE A 51 0.92 -0.81 -8.82
CA ILE A 51 -0.31 -1.49 -9.23
C ILE A 51 0.03 -2.56 -10.25
N VAL A 52 -0.41 -3.79 -9.99
CA VAL A 52 -0.42 -4.85 -10.99
C VAL A 52 -1.79 -4.93 -11.64
N ARG A 53 -1.82 -5.04 -12.96
CA ARG A 53 -3.01 -5.42 -13.72
C ARG A 53 -2.66 -6.39 -14.85
N SER A 54 -3.59 -7.28 -15.16
CA SER A 54 -3.61 -8.02 -16.42
C SER A 54 -5.01 -8.58 -16.64
N SER A 55 -5.41 -8.73 -17.91
CA SER A 55 -6.60 -9.49 -18.28
C SER A 55 -6.42 -11.01 -18.04
N SER A 56 -5.17 -11.49 -18.03
CA SER A 56 -4.81 -12.88 -17.75
C SER A 56 -4.41 -13.07 -16.29
N GLU A 57 -4.97 -14.07 -15.61
CA GLU A 57 -4.61 -14.39 -14.23
C GLU A 57 -3.15 -14.86 -14.12
N ASP A 58 -2.66 -15.60 -15.12
CA ASP A 58 -1.30 -16.12 -15.14
C ASP A 58 -0.26 -14.99 -15.24
N GLU A 59 -0.47 -14.03 -16.15
CA GLU A 59 0.39 -12.86 -16.28
C GLU A 59 0.37 -12.00 -15.01
N ARG A 60 -0.81 -11.87 -14.40
CA ARG A 60 -0.98 -11.14 -13.16
C ARG A 60 -0.18 -11.78 -12.03
N GLN A 61 -0.28 -13.10 -11.91
CA GLN A 61 0.44 -13.86 -10.89
C GLN A 61 1.96 -13.86 -11.15
N GLN A 62 2.39 -13.84 -12.41
CA GLN A 62 3.78 -13.66 -12.80
C GLN A 62 4.31 -12.29 -12.34
N CYS A 63 3.59 -11.20 -12.64
CA CYS A 63 3.97 -9.85 -12.21
C CYS A 63 4.03 -9.75 -10.68
N LYS A 64 3.04 -10.29 -9.97
CA LYS A 64 3.00 -10.34 -8.50
C LYS A 64 4.19 -11.09 -7.93
N SER A 65 4.55 -12.23 -8.52
CA SER A 65 5.67 -13.05 -8.06
C SER A 65 7.01 -12.31 -8.22
N LYS A 66 7.23 -11.64 -9.36
CA LYS A 66 8.40 -10.77 -9.59
C LYS A 66 8.47 -9.65 -8.54
N LEU A 67 7.38 -8.90 -8.37
CA LEU A 67 7.33 -7.76 -7.44
C LEU A 67 7.39 -8.17 -5.97
N THR A 68 6.99 -9.39 -5.62
CA THR A 68 7.08 -9.90 -4.25
C THR A 68 8.54 -9.92 -3.78
N LYS A 69 9.50 -10.30 -4.63
CA LYS A 69 10.92 -10.25 -4.27
C LYS A 69 11.32 -8.85 -3.82
N TYR A 70 11.00 -7.84 -4.62
CA TYR A 70 11.30 -6.43 -4.36
C TYR A 70 10.59 -5.87 -3.12
N ALA A 71 9.32 -6.21 -2.93
CA ALA A 71 8.54 -5.76 -1.78
C ALA A 71 9.11 -6.26 -0.43
N TRP A 72 9.85 -7.36 -0.45
CA TRP A 72 10.44 -7.97 0.74
C TRP A 72 11.97 -7.85 0.82
N SER A 73 12.64 -7.36 -0.23
CA SER A 73 14.09 -7.07 -0.24
C SER A 73 14.37 -5.58 -0.05
N ASP A 74 14.94 -4.92 -1.05
CA ASP A 74 15.56 -3.60 -1.01
C ASP A 74 14.54 -2.48 -0.86
N PHE A 75 13.30 -2.72 -1.31
CA PHE A 75 12.21 -1.75 -1.28
C PHE A 75 11.19 -2.02 -0.18
N ARG A 76 11.57 -2.78 0.85
CA ARG A 76 10.69 -3.12 1.96
C ARG A 76 10.17 -1.87 2.64
N GLY A 77 8.86 -1.68 2.59
CA GLY A 77 8.18 -0.54 3.21
C GLY A 77 8.43 0.79 2.52
N GLN A 78 8.89 0.81 1.27
CA GLN A 78 9.08 2.03 0.47
C GLN A 78 7.96 2.25 -0.55
N PHE A 79 7.16 1.21 -0.82
CA PHE A 79 6.03 1.26 -1.73
C PHE A 79 4.79 0.67 -1.08
N THR A 80 3.65 1.24 -1.45
CA THR A 80 2.36 0.59 -1.29
C THR A 80 2.07 -0.27 -2.51
N PHE A 81 1.40 -1.41 -2.32
CA PHE A 81 1.08 -2.35 -3.41
C PHE A 81 -0.42 -2.56 -3.55
N ALA A 82 -0.88 -2.71 -4.79
CA ALA A 82 -2.25 -3.05 -5.11
C ALA A 82 -2.36 -3.94 -6.35
N GLU A 83 -3.55 -4.50 -6.54
CA GLU A 83 -3.96 -5.20 -7.74
C GLU A 83 -5.21 -4.50 -8.29
N SER A 84 -5.22 -4.23 -9.58
CA SER A 84 -6.41 -3.75 -10.27
C SER A 84 -7.17 -4.92 -10.88
N LYS A 85 -8.46 -5.04 -10.54
CA LYS A 85 -9.36 -6.05 -11.10
C LYS A 85 -10.05 -5.59 -12.38
N SER A 86 -10.01 -4.29 -12.66
CA SER A 86 -10.79 -3.64 -13.71
C SER A 86 -10.15 -2.31 -14.11
N ASP A 87 -10.19 -1.99 -15.41
CA ASP A 87 -9.77 -0.67 -15.90
C ASP A 87 -10.55 0.48 -15.26
N THR A 88 -11.75 0.24 -14.74
CA THR A 88 -12.54 1.26 -14.02
C THR A 88 -11.87 1.74 -12.73
N GLU A 89 -11.05 0.90 -12.08
CA GLU A 89 -10.30 1.28 -10.87
C GLU A 89 -9.14 2.24 -11.18
N LEU A 90 -8.76 2.35 -12.46
CA LEU A 90 -7.60 3.12 -12.93
C LEU A 90 -7.99 4.47 -13.51
N VAL A 91 -9.29 4.79 -13.60
CA VAL A 91 -9.80 6.02 -14.24
C VAL A 91 -9.31 7.30 -13.55
N SER A 92 -9.00 7.23 -12.26
CA SER A 92 -8.47 8.35 -11.48
C SER A 92 -6.98 8.62 -11.73
N LEU A 93 -6.30 7.78 -12.51
CA LEU A 93 -4.87 7.86 -12.77
C LEU A 93 -4.61 8.54 -14.12
N LYS A 94 -3.65 9.47 -14.12
CA LYS A 94 -3.25 10.23 -15.31
C LYS A 94 -2.01 9.61 -15.94
N GLY A 95 -2.00 9.49 -17.27
CA GLY A 95 -0.86 8.98 -18.03
C GLY A 95 -0.81 7.46 -18.21
N ILE A 96 -1.90 6.74 -17.91
CA ILE A 96 -1.96 5.29 -18.10
C ILE A 96 -1.93 4.91 -19.58
N ASN A 97 -1.05 3.97 -19.91
CA ASN A 97 -1.12 3.15 -21.09
C ASN A 97 -1.94 1.90 -20.77
N LYS A 98 -2.98 1.60 -21.57
CA LYS A 98 -3.88 0.47 -21.37
C LYS A 98 -3.29 -0.92 -21.66
N GLN A 99 -2.04 -1.01 -22.12
CA GLN A 99 -1.36 -2.29 -22.36
C GLN A 99 -0.41 -2.71 -21.22
N SER A 100 0.09 -1.77 -20.42
CA SER A 100 1.09 -2.05 -19.38
C SER A 100 0.54 -2.86 -18.20
N ASN A 101 1.34 -3.75 -17.63
CA ASN A 101 0.92 -4.66 -16.56
C ASN A 101 1.36 -4.21 -15.16
N ILE A 102 2.50 -3.53 -15.06
CA ILE A 102 3.03 -2.96 -13.81
C ILE A 102 3.02 -1.45 -13.97
N ILE A 103 2.37 -0.76 -13.05
CA ILE A 103 2.20 0.69 -13.09
C ILE A 103 2.68 1.25 -11.75
N VAL A 104 3.63 2.18 -11.79
CA VAL A 104 4.08 2.91 -10.60
C VAL A 104 3.52 4.32 -10.64
N VAL A 105 2.93 4.74 -9.53
CA VAL A 105 2.08 5.94 -9.45
C VAL A 105 2.55 6.83 -8.30
N ASP A 106 2.66 8.13 -8.58
CA ASP A 106 2.72 9.16 -7.55
C ASP A 106 1.31 9.57 -7.12
N PRO A 107 0.89 9.31 -5.88
CA PRO A 107 -0.44 9.70 -5.42
C PRO A 107 -0.56 11.21 -5.22
N ASP A 108 -1.75 11.76 -5.50
CA ASP A 108 -2.07 13.13 -5.11
C ASP A 108 -2.19 13.25 -3.57
N PRO A 109 -2.12 14.47 -3.01
CA PRO A 109 -2.06 14.63 -1.55
C PRO A 109 -3.25 14.03 -0.79
N TYR A 110 -4.40 13.87 -1.45
CA TYR A 110 -5.60 13.34 -0.83
C TYR A 110 -5.90 11.88 -1.23
N GLY A 111 -5.02 11.25 -2.01
CA GLY A 111 -5.15 9.85 -2.46
C GLY A 111 -6.44 9.57 -3.24
N GLN A 112 -6.91 10.54 -4.01
CA GLN A 112 -8.05 10.39 -4.92
C GLN A 112 -7.62 10.06 -6.34
N THR A 113 -6.47 10.57 -6.75
CA THR A 113 -5.91 10.50 -8.09
C THR A 113 -4.41 10.23 -7.99
N GLY A 114 -3.78 9.99 -9.13
CA GLY A 114 -2.33 9.83 -9.18
C GLY A 114 -1.80 10.09 -10.58
N VAL A 115 -0.50 10.34 -10.65
CA VAL A 115 0.22 10.48 -11.92
C VAL A 115 1.13 9.28 -12.07
N VAL A 116 1.10 8.67 -13.25
CA VAL A 116 1.97 7.54 -13.53
C VAL A 116 3.42 8.01 -13.69
N LEU A 117 4.33 7.42 -12.91
CA LEU A 117 5.77 7.66 -12.95
C LEU A 117 6.46 6.72 -13.93
N SER A 118 6.09 5.44 -13.91
CA SER A 118 6.65 4.41 -14.79
C SER A 118 5.63 3.30 -15.07
N GLN A 119 5.79 2.65 -16.23
CA GLN A 119 4.91 1.58 -16.70
C GLN A 119 5.73 0.52 -17.41
N LEU A 120 5.45 -0.74 -17.09
CA LEU A 120 6.16 -1.90 -17.63
C LEU A 120 5.16 -2.98 -18.04
N ASP A 121 5.53 -3.75 -19.06
CA ASP A 121 4.77 -4.93 -19.47
C ASP A 121 5.14 -6.16 -18.62
N SER A 122 4.34 -7.22 -18.70
CA SER A 122 4.56 -8.47 -17.93
C SER A 122 5.89 -9.16 -18.24
N SER A 123 6.43 -8.92 -19.43
CA SER A 123 7.72 -9.42 -19.91
C SER A 123 8.92 -8.67 -19.35
N ALA A 124 8.73 -7.55 -18.65
CA ALA A 124 9.83 -6.74 -18.12
C ALA A 124 10.81 -7.57 -17.28
N THR A 125 12.10 -7.29 -17.50
CA THR A 125 13.23 -7.92 -16.83
C THR A 125 13.37 -7.43 -15.39
N ASP A 126 14.16 -8.16 -14.59
CA ASP A 126 14.43 -7.75 -13.20
C ASP A 126 15.10 -6.37 -13.15
N ASP A 127 16.03 -6.07 -14.05
CA ASP A 127 16.73 -4.78 -14.12
C ASP A 127 15.77 -3.64 -14.48
N GLU A 128 14.90 -3.82 -15.47
CA GLU A 128 13.89 -2.82 -15.85
C GLU A 128 12.91 -2.52 -14.70
N ILE A 129 12.52 -3.55 -13.94
CA ILE A 129 11.66 -3.37 -12.75
C ILE A 129 12.41 -2.59 -11.67
N SER A 130 13.66 -2.97 -11.39
CA SER A 130 14.51 -2.28 -10.40
C SER A 130 14.71 -0.81 -10.76
N ASP A 131 15.05 -0.52 -12.00
CA ASP A 131 15.25 0.84 -12.50
C ASP A 131 13.97 1.67 -12.42
N ALA A 132 12.83 1.09 -12.80
CA ALA A 132 11.54 1.77 -12.72
C ALA A 132 11.13 2.10 -11.27
N LEU A 133 11.43 1.21 -10.31
CA LEU A 133 11.17 1.45 -8.89
C LEU A 133 12.13 2.51 -8.32
N ASN A 134 13.44 2.42 -8.61
CA ASN A 134 14.41 3.42 -8.19
C ASN A 134 14.08 4.81 -8.74
N LEU A 135 13.74 4.89 -10.03
CA LEU A 135 13.29 6.15 -10.65
C LEU A 135 12.04 6.70 -9.96
N ALA A 136 11.08 5.82 -9.62
CA ALA A 136 9.88 6.25 -8.93
C ALA A 136 10.18 6.85 -7.55
N LEU A 137 11.09 6.27 -6.78
CA LEU A 137 11.51 6.84 -5.48
C LEU A 137 12.23 8.17 -5.64
N LEU A 138 13.09 8.31 -6.65
CA LEU A 138 13.80 9.56 -6.94
C LEU A 138 12.88 10.68 -7.41
N THR A 139 11.80 10.34 -8.11
CA THR A 139 10.86 11.30 -8.70
C THR A 139 9.65 11.57 -7.81
N HIS A 140 9.40 10.71 -6.82
CA HIS A 140 8.32 10.90 -5.86
C HIS A 140 8.48 12.21 -5.11
N GLN A 141 7.40 12.97 -5.05
CA GLN A 141 7.39 14.22 -4.31
C GLN A 141 6.91 13.94 -2.89
N GLU A 142 7.86 13.77 -1.97
CA GLU A 142 7.56 13.85 -0.54
C GLU A 142 6.99 15.23 -0.21
N ARG A 143 6.01 15.29 0.69
CA ARG A 143 5.29 16.55 0.97
C ARG A 143 5.26 16.80 2.46
N THR A 144 5.75 17.93 2.93
CA THR A 144 5.48 18.33 4.31
C THR A 144 4.01 18.69 4.45
N SER A 145 3.29 18.00 5.36
CA SER A 145 1.86 18.22 5.57
C SER A 145 1.56 18.42 7.05
N GLU A 146 1.01 19.57 7.39
CA GLU A 146 0.42 19.80 8.71
C GLU A 146 -1.01 19.25 8.74
N ALA A 147 -1.25 18.23 9.57
CA ALA A 147 -2.53 17.53 9.61
C ALA A 147 -3.77 18.45 9.72
N PRO A 148 -3.80 19.49 10.58
CA PRO A 148 -4.97 20.38 10.68
C PRO A 148 -5.25 21.16 9.40
N VAL A 149 -4.19 21.63 8.72
CA VAL A 149 -4.29 22.38 7.46
C VAL A 149 -4.75 21.45 6.34
N HIS A 150 -4.18 20.25 6.28
CA HIS A 150 -4.56 19.22 5.32
C HIS A 150 -6.04 18.83 5.45
N ILE A 151 -6.52 18.55 6.66
CA ILE A 151 -7.93 18.18 6.92
C ILE A 151 -8.86 19.34 6.55
N THR A 152 -8.54 20.55 6.99
CA THR A 152 -9.34 21.74 6.67
C THR A 152 -9.45 21.96 5.16
N ASN A 153 -8.34 21.85 4.44
CA ASN A 153 -8.30 22.00 2.99
C ASN A 153 -9.08 20.89 2.27
N GLY A 154 -8.94 19.64 2.71
CA GLY A 154 -9.72 18.52 2.19
C GLY A 154 -11.23 18.76 2.34
N ARG A 155 -11.68 19.14 3.54
CA ARG A 155 -13.10 19.46 3.81
C ARG A 155 -13.61 20.60 2.93
N ARG A 156 -12.83 21.68 2.77
CA ARG A 156 -13.18 22.80 1.88
C ARG A 156 -13.33 22.38 0.41
N ARG A 157 -12.55 21.38 -0.01
CA ARG A 157 -12.62 20.78 -1.36
C ARG A 157 -13.70 19.70 -1.49
N GLY A 158 -14.51 19.47 -0.45
CA GLY A 158 -15.54 18.43 -0.45
C GLY A 158 -14.98 17.00 -0.41
N ILE A 159 -13.72 16.85 0.00
CA ILE A 159 -13.02 15.57 0.07
C ILE A 159 -13.32 14.90 1.41
N PHE A 160 -13.95 13.73 1.36
CA PHE A 160 -14.26 12.95 2.55
C PHE A 160 -13.88 11.48 2.34
N TRP A 161 -13.11 10.95 3.29
CA TRP A 161 -12.86 9.52 3.35
C TRP A 161 -14.07 8.78 3.92
N LYS A 162 -14.47 7.69 3.27
CA LYS A 162 -15.49 6.77 3.77
C LYS A 162 -14.79 5.52 4.25
N THR A 163 -14.75 5.32 5.56
CA THR A 163 -14.17 4.14 6.18
C THR A 163 -14.99 2.90 5.81
N GLN A 164 -14.30 1.77 5.63
CA GLN A 164 -14.97 0.49 5.42
C GLN A 164 -15.59 -0.05 6.72
N ILE A 165 -14.92 0.21 7.85
CA ILE A 165 -15.43 -0.08 9.18
C ILE A 165 -16.24 1.15 9.66
N PRO A 166 -17.49 0.97 10.10
CA PRO A 166 -18.29 2.06 10.66
C PRO A 166 -17.57 2.72 11.84
N VAL A 167 -17.57 4.05 11.88
CA VAL A 167 -17.09 4.81 13.04
C VAL A 167 -18.11 4.63 14.17
N THR A 168 -17.73 3.89 15.21
CA THR A 168 -18.60 3.59 16.37
C THR A 168 -18.45 4.59 17.52
N ASP A 169 -17.37 5.37 17.54
CA ASP A 169 -17.17 6.50 18.45
C ASP A 169 -16.74 7.73 17.65
N PRO A 170 -17.67 8.65 17.33
CA PRO A 170 -17.37 9.82 16.51
C PRO A 170 -16.62 10.94 17.27
N GLY A 171 -16.37 10.80 18.58
CA GLY A 171 -15.84 11.90 19.40
C GLY A 171 -16.71 13.16 19.38
N ARG A 172 -16.19 14.29 19.87
CA ARG A 172 -16.93 15.58 19.98
C ARG A 172 -17.27 16.25 18.64
N GLY A 173 -16.78 15.74 17.50
CA GLY A 173 -17.11 16.24 16.17
C GLY A 173 -18.07 15.26 15.49
N GLY A 174 -19.37 15.44 15.74
CA GLY A 174 -20.44 14.51 15.35
C GLY A 174 -20.41 14.00 13.90
N PRO A 175 -21.23 12.98 13.58
CA PRO A 175 -21.11 12.18 12.37
C PRO A 175 -21.12 13.04 11.10
N ALA A 176 -20.29 12.67 10.13
CA ALA A 176 -20.24 13.30 8.83
C ALA A 176 -21.66 13.41 8.23
N PRO A 177 -22.02 14.52 7.56
CA PRO A 177 -23.40 14.83 7.15
C PRO A 177 -24.05 13.77 6.24
N ASN A 178 -23.26 12.85 5.68
CA ASN A 178 -23.73 11.81 4.78
C ASN A 178 -24.18 10.50 5.44
N GLN A 179 -24.19 10.40 6.78
CA GLN A 179 -24.75 9.25 7.50
C GLN A 179 -26.23 9.42 7.89
N ARG A 180 -26.86 10.57 7.58
CA ARG A 180 -28.24 10.89 8.00
C ARG A 180 -29.35 10.51 7.02
N ARG A 181 -29.09 9.70 5.99
CA ARG A 181 -30.15 9.30 5.05
C ARG A 181 -30.05 7.85 4.65
N ARG A 182 -30.91 7.00 5.23
CA ARG A 182 -31.86 6.12 4.50
C ARG A 182 -33.08 5.84 5.40
N PRO A 183 -34.29 5.69 4.80
CA PRO A 183 -35.53 5.36 5.52
C PRO A 183 -35.49 3.97 6.15
#